data_AF-A0A380ELF4-F1
#
_entry.id   AF-A0A380ELF4-F1
#
_cell.length_a   1.000
_cell.length_b   1.000
_cell.length_c   1.000
_cell.angle_alpha   90.00
_cell.angle_beta   90.00
_cell.angle_gamma   90.00
#
_symmetry.space_group_name_H-M   'P 1'
#
loop_
_entity.id
_entity.type
_entity.pdbx_description
1 polymer ?
#
loop_
_entity_poly.entity_id
_entity_poly.type
_entity_poly.pdbx_seq_one_letter_code
_entity_poly.pdbx_strand_id
1 'polypeptide(L)'
;MSNVLTEIDSQYPYMTKNEKKIAKFILNSPQKVIKMRSQDLASLLDISTSSVIRFSKKITDGGFHDLKINISKYVPKASSIYNVELMNNESTESLRTKLHTRTTRALNHANNELNDKTIDQICHCLKRSETIL
;
A
#
# COMPACT_ATOMS: atom_id res chain seq x y z
N MET A 1 11.27 9.45 4.31
CA MET A 1 11.08 9.23 2.85
C MET A 1 9.67 9.68 2.49
N SER A 2 9.52 10.56 1.49
CA SER A 2 8.22 11.07 1.04
C SER A 2 7.41 9.96 0.35
N ASN A 3 6.11 9.88 0.64
CA ASN A 3 5.19 8.97 -0.03
C ASN A 3 4.85 9.50 -1.42
N VAL A 4 5.29 8.81 -2.47
CA VAL A 4 5.08 9.23 -3.86
C VAL A 4 3.60 9.37 -4.22
N LEU A 5 2.70 8.61 -3.59
CA LEU A 5 1.26 8.73 -3.84
C LEU A 5 0.71 10.03 -3.24
N THR A 6 1.18 10.42 -2.05
CA THR A 6 0.84 11.70 -1.43
C THR A 6 1.38 12.88 -2.25
N GLU A 7 2.57 12.75 -2.83
CA GLU A 7 3.13 13.76 -3.73
C GLU A 7 2.30 13.93 -5.01
N ILE A 8 1.86 12.82 -5.61
CA ILE A 8 0.99 12.86 -6.79
C ILE A 8 -0.34 13.53 -6.46
N ASP A 9 -0.92 13.23 -5.29
CA ASP A 9 -2.20 13.79 -4.84
C ASP A 9 -2.09 15.29 -4.53
N SER A 10 -1.02 15.71 -3.84
CA SER A 10 -0.78 17.12 -3.50
C SER A 10 -0.54 17.99 -4.75
N GLN A 11 0.15 17.46 -5.76
CA GLN A 11 0.37 18.15 -7.03
C GLN A 11 -0.82 18.09 -7.99
N TYR A 12 -1.78 17.19 -7.76
CA TYR A 12 -2.90 16.93 -8.67
C TYR A 12 -3.67 18.19 -9.11
N PRO A 13 -3.97 19.18 -8.24
CA PRO A 13 -4.70 20.38 -8.66
C PRO A 13 -4.01 21.16 -9.79
N TYR A 14 -2.68 21.18 -9.80
CA TYR A 14 -1.84 21.97 -10.71
C TYR A 14 -1.44 21.21 -11.98
N MET A 15 -1.87 19.96 -12.13
CA MET A 15 -1.58 19.14 -13.29
C MET A 15 -2.43 19.49 -14.52
N THR A 16 -1.84 19.35 -15.70
CA THR A 16 -2.54 19.43 -16.99
C THR A 16 -3.59 18.32 -17.12
N LYS A 17 -4.48 18.42 -18.12
CA LYS A 17 -5.54 17.43 -18.37
C LYS A 17 -5.00 16.00 -18.52
N ASN A 18 -3.90 15.82 -19.26
CA ASN A 18 -3.29 14.50 -19.46
C ASN A 18 -2.54 14.00 -18.22
N GLU A 19 -1.84 14.88 -17.50
CA GLU A 19 -1.21 14.52 -16.22
C GLU A 19 -2.25 14.09 -15.18
N LYS A 20 -3.39 14.79 -15.11
CA LYS A 20 -4.52 14.40 -14.24
C LYS A 20 -5.07 13.02 -14.57
N LYS A 21 -5.20 12.67 -15.87
CA LYS A 21 -5.59 11.31 -16.27
C LYS A 21 -4.62 10.26 -15.73
N ILE A 22 -3.31 10.50 -15.88
CA ILE A 22 -2.26 9.59 -15.39
C ILE A 22 -2.30 9.48 -13.88
N ALA A 23 -2.26 10.61 -13.17
CA ALA A 23 -2.28 10.68 -11.71
C ALA A 23 -3.52 10.00 -11.13
N LYS A 24 -4.70 10.28 -11.66
CA LYS A 24 -5.96 9.65 -11.22
C LYS A 24 -5.93 8.14 -11.36
N PHE A 25 -5.38 7.61 -12.47
CA PHE A 25 -5.24 6.17 -12.65
C PHE A 25 -4.24 5.56 -11.65
N ILE A 26 -3.11 6.24 -11.42
CA ILE A 26 -2.12 5.82 -10.43
C ILE A 26 -2.72 5.76 -9.03
N LEU A 27 -3.41 6.82 -8.60
CA LEU A 27 -4.03 6.90 -7.26
C LEU A 27 -5.14 5.86 -7.08
N ASN A 28 -5.96 5.63 -8.10
CA ASN A 28 -7.08 4.68 -8.04
C ASN A 28 -6.67 3.21 -8.23
N SER A 29 -5.52 2.94 -8.86
CA SER A 29 -5.13 1.57 -9.24
C SER A 29 -3.61 1.36 -9.20
N PRO A 30 -2.92 1.70 -8.09
CA PRO A 30 -1.46 1.68 -8.05
C PRO A 30 -0.89 0.25 -8.20
N GLN A 31 -1.65 -0.77 -7.76
CA GLN A 31 -1.38 -2.20 -7.96
C GLN A 31 -1.28 -2.63 -9.43
N LYS A 32 -2.11 -2.03 -10.29
CA LYS A 32 -2.09 -2.33 -11.73
C LYS A 32 -0.88 -1.65 -12.35
N VAL A 33 -0.63 -0.39 -12.00
CA VAL A 33 0.47 0.41 -12.55
C VAL A 33 1.83 -0.24 -12.34
N ILE A 34 2.12 -0.81 -11.17
CA ILE A 34 3.41 -1.46 -10.92
C ILE A 34 3.68 -2.66 -11.87
N LYS A 35 2.64 -3.27 -12.44
CA LYS A 35 2.71 -4.39 -13.38
C LYS A 35 2.68 -3.95 -14.86
N MET A 36 2.42 -2.68 -15.15
CA MET A 36 2.28 -2.18 -16.52
C MET A 36 3.62 -1.69 -17.10
N ARG A 37 3.73 -1.69 -18.43
CA ARG A 37 4.71 -0.88 -19.17
C ARG A 37 4.13 0.51 -19.43
N SER A 38 4.99 1.47 -19.75
CA SER A 38 4.55 2.84 -20.05
C SER A 38 3.64 2.89 -21.27
N GLN A 39 3.87 2.04 -22.29
CA GLN A 39 3.00 1.93 -23.46
C GLN A 39 1.61 1.39 -23.12
N ASP A 40 1.52 0.45 -22.16
CA ASP A 40 0.24 -0.13 -21.75
C ASP A 40 -0.63 0.94 -21.06
N LEU A 41 -0.01 1.73 -20.17
CA LEU A 41 -0.69 2.83 -19.49
C LEU A 41 -1.09 3.95 -20.45
N ALA A 42 -0.22 4.26 -21.40
CA ALA A 42 -0.47 5.24 -22.44
C ALA A 42 -1.68 4.86 -23.31
N SER A 43 -1.71 3.60 -23.77
CA SER A 43 -2.81 3.06 -24.57
C SER A 43 -4.12 3.03 -23.80
N LEU A 44 -4.09 2.61 -22.54
CA LEU A 44 -5.27 2.54 -21.68
C LEU A 44 -5.93 3.91 -21.45
N LEU A 45 -5.13 4.98 -21.35
CA LEU A 45 -5.61 6.33 -21.06
C LEU A 45 -5.83 7.20 -22.31
N ASP A 46 -5.58 6.63 -23.49
CA ASP A 46 -5.57 7.31 -24.78
C ASP A 46 -4.69 8.58 -24.75
N ILE A 47 -3.42 8.37 -24.43
CA ILE A 47 -2.38 9.41 -24.36
C ILE A 47 -1.08 8.89 -24.97
N SER A 48 -0.15 9.78 -25.32
CA SER A 48 1.15 9.36 -25.83
C SER A 48 2.04 8.75 -24.75
N THR A 49 2.83 7.73 -25.10
CA THR A 49 3.86 7.14 -24.23
C THR A 49 4.83 8.20 -23.73
N SER A 50 5.19 9.18 -24.56
CA SER A 50 6.06 10.29 -24.16
C SER A 50 5.44 11.16 -23.06
N SER A 51 4.11 11.30 -23.01
CA SER A 51 3.42 12.00 -21.91
C SER A 51 3.53 11.24 -20.59
N VAL A 52 3.39 9.90 -20.62
CA VAL A 52 3.61 9.04 -19.43
C VAL A 52 5.04 9.16 -18.92
N ILE A 53 6.03 9.12 -19.82
CA ILE A 53 7.44 9.26 -19.44
C ILE A 53 7.73 10.63 -18.83
N ARG A 54 7.24 11.73 -19.44
CA ARG A 54 7.42 13.09 -18.90
C ARG A 54 6.76 13.26 -17.53
N PHE A 55 5.52 12.80 -17.37
CA PHE A 55 4.84 12.78 -16.08
C PHE A 55 5.69 12.06 -15.03
N SER A 56 6.20 10.88 -15.37
CA SER A 56 6.97 10.07 -14.42
C SER A 56 8.27 10.74 -14.01
N LYS A 57 8.98 11.37 -14.96
CA LYS A 57 10.20 12.15 -14.68
C LYS A 57 9.94 13.37 -13.80
N LYS A 58 8.76 13.99 -13.92
CA LYS A 58 8.36 15.13 -13.09
C LYS A 58 8.10 14.73 -11.64
N ILE A 59 7.64 13.50 -11.39
CA ILE A 59 7.37 12.98 -10.04
C ILE A 59 8.60 12.28 -9.44
N THR A 60 9.36 11.56 -10.26
CA THR A 60 10.57 10.82 -9.86
C THR A 60 11.65 10.96 -10.93
N ASP A 61 12.85 11.41 -10.58
CA ASP A 61 13.93 11.69 -11.54
C ASP A 61 14.28 10.50 -12.45
N GLY A 62 14.09 9.25 -11.98
CA GLY A 62 14.34 8.03 -12.74
C GLY A 62 13.26 7.62 -13.74
N GLY A 63 12.22 8.43 -13.94
CA GLY A 63 11.15 8.17 -14.92
C GLY A 63 10.21 7.02 -14.54
N PHE A 64 9.56 6.38 -15.52
CA PHE A 64 8.45 5.45 -15.23
C PHE A 64 8.86 4.20 -14.46
N HIS A 65 10.09 3.70 -14.66
CA HIS A 65 10.58 2.56 -13.89
C HIS A 65 10.74 2.91 -12.41
N ASP A 66 11.40 4.03 -12.12
CA ASP A 66 11.60 4.53 -10.75
C ASP A 66 10.29 4.92 -10.08
N LEU A 67 9.35 5.52 -10.82
CA LEU A 67 7.99 5.76 -10.35
C LEU A 67 7.32 4.46 -9.88
N LYS A 68 7.41 3.36 -10.66
CA LYS A 68 6.86 2.06 -10.25
C LYS A 68 7.54 1.51 -9.00
N ILE A 69 8.87 1.65 -8.88
CA ILE A 69 9.59 1.25 -7.66
C ILE A 69 9.07 2.03 -6.46
N ASN A 70 8.97 3.35 -6.56
CA ASN A 70 8.49 4.18 -5.45
C ASN A 70 7.04 3.89 -5.10
N ILE A 71 6.16 3.68 -6.09
CA ILE A 71 4.78 3.24 -5.86
C ILE A 71 4.76 1.89 -5.14
N SER A 72 5.60 0.93 -5.56
CA SER A 72 5.64 -0.43 -4.99
C SER A 72 6.00 -0.48 -3.50
N LYS A 73 6.66 0.56 -2.95
CA LYS A 73 6.95 0.67 -1.52
C LYS A 73 5.69 0.90 -0.68
N TYR A 74 4.65 1.49 -1.28
CA TYR A 74 3.39 1.85 -0.62
C TYR A 74 2.21 1.03 -1.12
N VAL A 75 2.40 0.34 -2.24
CA VAL A 75 1.45 -0.63 -2.74
C VAL A 75 1.65 -1.94 -1.99
N PRO A 76 0.59 -2.47 -1.37
CA PRO A 76 0.63 -3.80 -0.78
C PRO A 76 1.18 -4.82 -1.80
N LYS A 77 2.39 -5.39 -1.64
CA LYS A 77 2.84 -6.50 -2.51
C LYS A 77 1.70 -7.52 -2.57
N ALA A 78 1.38 -8.09 -3.74
CA ALA A 78 0.26 -9.03 -3.92
C ALA A 78 0.44 -10.28 -3.01
N SER A 79 0.06 -10.06 -1.75
CA SER A 79 0.14 -10.83 -0.51
C SER A 79 0.07 -9.83 0.67
N SER A 80 -0.64 -8.70 0.52
CA SER A 80 -0.63 -7.64 1.51
C SER A 80 -2.04 -7.10 1.65
N ILE A 81 -2.65 -7.70 2.64
CA ILE A 81 -3.94 -7.45 3.23
C ILE A 81 -3.92 -6.11 4.02
N TYR A 82 -2.92 -5.23 3.84
CA TYR A 82 -2.50 -4.33 4.91
C TYR A 82 -3.39 -3.12 5.17
N ASN A 83 -4.22 -2.68 4.21
CA ASN A 83 -5.15 -1.56 4.40
C ASN A 83 -6.59 -1.99 4.14
N VAL A 84 -7.17 -2.62 5.15
CA VAL A 84 -8.60 -2.92 5.17
C VAL A 84 -9.33 -1.67 5.65
N GLU A 85 -9.35 -0.56 4.93
CA GLU A 85 -10.19 0.57 5.33
C GLU A 85 -11.67 0.23 5.11
N LEU A 86 -12.49 0.50 6.13
CA LEU A 86 -13.94 0.40 6.00
C LEU A 86 -14.41 1.63 5.20
N MET A 87 -15.25 1.40 4.20
CA MET A 87 -15.75 2.45 3.32
C MET A 87 -17.24 2.68 3.60
N ASN A 88 -17.67 3.94 3.53
CA ASN A 88 -19.09 4.26 3.60
C ASN A 88 -19.82 3.61 2.40
N ASN A 89 -20.98 3.02 2.68
CA ASN A 89 -21.85 2.38 1.67
C ASN A 89 -21.24 1.15 0.97
N GLU A 90 -20.32 0.43 1.62
CA GLU A 90 -19.82 -0.84 1.10
C GLU A 90 -20.76 -2.03 1.39
N SER A 91 -20.64 -3.11 0.61
CA SER A 91 -21.49 -4.29 0.78
C SER A 91 -21.20 -5.03 2.09
N THR A 92 -22.22 -5.70 2.64
CA THR A 92 -22.08 -6.53 3.85
C THR A 92 -21.05 -7.66 3.67
N GLU A 93 -20.94 -8.20 2.46
CA GLU A 93 -19.92 -9.21 2.11
C GLU A 93 -18.50 -8.64 2.18
N SER A 94 -18.31 -7.42 1.67
CA SER A 94 -17.04 -6.69 1.77
C SER A 94 -16.67 -6.47 3.24
N LEU A 95 -17.61 -5.99 4.06
CA LEU A 95 -17.41 -5.79 5.50
C LEU A 95 -16.99 -7.08 6.21
N ARG A 96 -17.69 -8.19 5.97
CA ARG A 96 -17.39 -9.49 6.57
C ARG A 96 -15.98 -9.94 6.25
N THR A 97 -15.62 -9.88 4.96
CA THR A 97 -14.31 -10.29 4.47
C THR A 97 -13.21 -9.42 5.11
N LYS A 98 -13.44 -8.11 5.14
CA LYS A 98 -12.52 -7.13 5.72
C LYS A 98 -12.28 -7.33 7.22
N LEU A 99 -13.34 -7.54 7.99
CA LEU A 99 -13.26 -7.79 9.44
C LEU A 99 -12.52 -9.08 9.76
N HIS A 100 -12.92 -10.19 9.14
CA HIS A 100 -12.25 -11.49 9.32
C HIS A 100 -10.74 -11.36 9.11
N THR A 101 -10.41 -10.72 8.01
CA THR A 101 -9.05 -10.52 7.55
C THR A 101 -8.21 -9.62 8.48
N ARG A 102 -8.81 -8.60 9.10
CA ARG A 102 -8.15 -7.79 10.14
C ARG A 102 -7.87 -8.63 11.39
N THR A 103 -8.85 -9.41 11.87
CA THR A 103 -8.73 -10.22 13.08
C THR A 103 -7.63 -11.27 12.95
N THR A 104 -7.61 -12.03 11.84
CA THR A 104 -6.58 -13.05 11.60
C THR A 104 -5.17 -12.43 11.61
N ARG A 105 -5.03 -11.20 11.13
CA ARG A 105 -3.73 -10.52 11.09
C ARG A 105 -3.26 -10.05 12.45
N ALA A 106 -4.14 -9.50 13.27
CA ALA A 106 -3.80 -9.13 14.63
C ALA A 106 -3.27 -10.35 15.41
N LEU A 107 -3.94 -11.50 15.27
CA LEU A 107 -3.53 -12.76 15.88
C LEU A 107 -2.18 -13.25 15.35
N ASN A 108 -2.00 -13.30 14.03
CA ASN A 108 -0.73 -13.75 13.43
C ASN A 108 0.44 -12.83 13.77
N HIS A 109 0.21 -11.52 13.82
CA HIS A 109 1.24 -10.57 14.20
C HIS A 109 1.65 -10.77 15.67
N ALA A 110 0.68 -10.85 16.59
CA ALA A 110 0.96 -11.17 17.98
C ALA A 110 1.77 -12.47 18.08
N ASN A 111 1.36 -13.53 17.38
CA ASN A 111 2.04 -14.82 17.41
C ASN A 111 3.49 -14.76 16.88
N ASN A 112 3.78 -13.91 15.90
CA ASN A 112 5.11 -13.80 15.31
C ASN A 112 6.06 -12.87 16.09
N GLU A 113 5.52 -11.87 16.80
CA GLU A 113 6.32 -10.95 17.62
C GLU A 113 6.61 -11.51 19.02
N LEU A 114 5.83 -12.50 19.47
CA LEU A 114 6.08 -13.17 20.74
C LEU A 114 7.43 -13.90 20.70
N ASN A 115 8.29 -13.61 21.68
CA ASN A 115 9.56 -14.28 21.86
C ASN A 115 9.40 -15.42 22.86
N ASP A 116 9.47 -16.66 22.38
CA ASP A 116 9.31 -17.86 23.20
C ASP A 116 10.23 -17.87 24.43
N LYS A 117 11.48 -17.44 24.29
CA LYS A 117 12.42 -17.40 25.42
C LYS A 117 11.99 -16.42 26.51
N THR A 118 11.42 -15.28 26.11
CA THR A 118 10.91 -14.28 27.05
C THR A 118 9.68 -14.82 27.76
N ILE A 119 8.78 -15.52 27.06
CA ILE A 119 7.62 -16.18 27.67
C ILE A 119 8.08 -17.22 28.69
N ASP A 120 9.02 -18.08 28.33
CA ASP A 120 9.55 -19.11 29.23
C ASP A 120 10.16 -18.50 30.50
N GLN A 121 10.89 -17.40 30.36
CA GLN A 121 11.46 -16.66 31.50
C GLN A 121 10.36 -16.08 32.40
N ILE A 122 9.33 -15.46 31.81
CA ILE A 122 8.18 -14.95 32.56
C ILE A 122 7.50 -16.10 33.32
N CYS A 123 7.21 -17.21 32.65
CA CYS A 123 6.60 -18.39 33.29
C CYS A 123 7.46 -18.93 34.44
N HIS A 124 8.78 -18.94 34.30
CA HIS A 124 9.67 -19.39 35.37
C HIS A 124 9.65 -18.45 36.58
N CYS A 125 9.63 -17.14 36.35
CA CYS A 125 9.49 -16.15 37.43
C CYS A 125 8.14 -16.29 38.14
N LEU A 126 7.03 -16.41 37.38
CA LEU A 126 5.69 -16.58 37.94
C LEU A 126 5.55 -17.87 38.77
N LYS A 127 6.18 -18.97 38.36
CA LYS A 127 6.18 -20.23 39.13
C LYS A 127 6.90 -20.12 40.47
N ARG A 128 7.88 -19.21 40.58
CA ARG A 128 8.74 -19.07 41.75
C ARG A 128 8.33 -17.91 42.65
N SER A 129 7.38 -17.09 42.24
CA SER A 129 6.89 -15.97 43.04
C SER A 129 5.92 -16.44 44.11
N GLU A 130 6.09 -15.96 45.34
CA GLU A 130 5.13 -16.18 46.43
C GLU A 130 3.84 -15.36 46.24
N THR A 131 3.88 -14.26 45.49
CA THR A 131 2.71 -13.43 45.16
C THR A 131 2.92 -12.73 43.83
N ILE A 132 1.87 -12.71 42.99
CA ILE A 132 1.80 -11.95 41.74
C ILE A 132 0.78 -10.82 41.97
N LEU A 133 1.24 -9.57 41.87
CA LEU A 133 0.40 -8.36 42.03
C LEU A 133 -0.14 -7.88 40.68
#